data_AF-A0A8T5SRS8-F1
#
_entry.id   AF-A0A8T5SRS8-F1
#
_cell.length_a   1.000
_cell.length_b   1.000
_cell.length_c   1.000
_cell.angle_alpha   90.00
_cell.angle_beta   90.00
_cell.angle_gamma   90.00
#
_symmetry.space_group_name_H-M   'P 1'
#
loop_
_entity.id
_entity.type
_entity.pdbx_description
1 polymer ?
#
loop_
_entity_poly.entity_id
_entity_poly.type
_entity_poly.pdbx_seq_one_letter_code
_entity_poly.pdbx_strand_id
1 'polypeptide(L)'
;MASYCVMVKGPCRGSFCDFWGRVKIRKSSVEELAAELRTVVVKCQGEDSMTLEDAVREYWRVIGVRDMKKLCEEEPDLCAKMTEAEIQAQI
;
A
#
# COMPACT_ATOMS: atom_id res chain seq x y z
N MET A 1 -8.08 -5.59 -19.86
CA MET A 1 -9.30 -6.41 -19.62
C MET A 1 -9.50 -6.54 -18.12
N ALA A 2 -10.69 -6.21 -17.60
CA ALA A 2 -11.03 -6.43 -16.20
C ALA A 2 -11.50 -7.87 -16.04
N SER A 3 -10.89 -8.63 -15.14
CA SER A 3 -11.25 -10.01 -14.84
C SER A 3 -12.26 -10.02 -13.68
N TYR A 4 -13.36 -10.75 -13.83
CA TYR A 4 -14.33 -10.87 -12.74
C TYR A 4 -13.70 -11.68 -11.59
N CYS A 5 -13.56 -11.09 -10.40
CA CYS A 5 -13.02 -11.82 -9.25
C CYS A 5 -14.17 -12.40 -8.42
N VAL A 6 -14.24 -13.73 -8.40
CA VAL A 6 -15.32 -14.53 -7.79
C VAL A 6 -15.44 -14.27 -6.28
N MET A 7 -14.34 -13.93 -5.60
CA MET A 7 -14.34 -13.66 -4.16
C MET A 7 -14.95 -12.29 -3.78
N VAL A 8 -14.90 -11.30 -4.67
CA VAL A 8 -15.45 -9.94 -4.43
C VAL A 8 -16.75 -9.68 -5.18
N LYS A 9 -17.18 -10.61 -6.03
CA LYS A 9 -18.33 -10.43 -6.93
C LYS A 9 -18.26 -9.11 -7.71
N GLY A 10 -17.06 -8.68 -8.12
CA GLY A 10 -16.82 -7.37 -8.72
C GLY A 10 -15.66 -7.34 -9.72
N PRO A 11 -15.54 -6.27 -10.54
CA PRO A 11 -14.53 -6.15 -11.57
C PRO A 11 -13.13 -5.98 -10.95
N CYS A 12 -12.29 -7.01 -11.07
CA CYS A 12 -10.91 -6.98 -10.61
C CYS A 12 -9.98 -6.88 -11.82
N ARG A 13 -9.20 -5.80 -11.94
CA ARG A 13 -8.35 -5.57 -13.13
C ARG A 13 -7.01 -6.33 -13.08
N GLY A 14 -7.08 -7.67 -12.95
CA GLY A 14 -5.94 -8.60 -13.10
C GLY A 14 -5.32 -9.11 -11.80
N SER A 15 -4.04 -9.53 -11.85
CA SER A 15 -3.25 -10.08 -10.75
C SER A 15 -2.96 -9.11 -9.59
N PHE A 16 -3.27 -7.84 -9.76
CA PHE A 16 -3.20 -6.79 -8.75
C PHE A 16 -4.62 -6.30 -8.47
N CYS A 17 -5.30 -6.96 -7.54
CA CYS A 17 -6.63 -6.57 -7.11
C CYS A 17 -6.50 -5.57 -5.96
N ASP A 18 -6.87 -4.31 -6.18
CA ASP A 18 -6.86 -3.27 -5.13
C ASP A 18 -7.60 -3.72 -3.86
N PHE A 19 -8.59 -4.62 -4.01
CA PHE A 19 -9.30 -5.25 -2.92
C PHE A 19 -8.40 -5.99 -1.92
N TRP A 20 -7.44 -6.79 -2.39
CA TRP A 20 -6.56 -7.54 -1.48
C TRP A 20 -5.58 -6.61 -0.77
N GLY A 21 -5.12 -5.56 -1.45
CA GLY A 21 -4.33 -4.50 -0.83
C GLY A 21 -5.11 -3.82 0.29
N ARG A 22 -6.37 -3.41 0.02
CA ARG A 22 -7.27 -2.82 1.03
C ARG A 22 -7.54 -3.76 2.19
N VAL A 23 -7.82 -5.04 1.94
CA VAL A 23 -8.05 -6.04 2.98
C VAL A 23 -6.80 -6.24 3.82
N LYS A 24 -5.62 -6.30 3.20
CA LYS A 24 -4.34 -6.44 3.92
C LYS A 24 -4.12 -5.22 4.82
N ILE A 25 -4.25 -4.01 4.29
CA ILE A 25 -4.10 -2.76 5.06
C ILE A 25 -5.13 -2.67 6.20
N ARG A 26 -6.39 -3.08 5.97
CA ARG A 26 -7.42 -3.11 7.02
C ARG A 26 -7.06 -4.08 8.15
N LYS A 27 -6.53 -5.25 7.83
CA LYS A 27 -6.18 -6.29 8.80
C LYS A 27 -4.88 -6.03 9.54
N SER A 28 -3.90 -5.45 8.87
CA SER A 28 -2.60 -5.12 9.49
C SER A 28 -2.76 -3.99 10.50
N SER A 29 -1.98 -3.97 11.57
CA SER A 29 -1.94 -2.82 12.47
C SER A 29 -1.11 -1.68 11.85
N VAL A 30 -1.25 -0.46 12.40
CA VAL A 30 -0.41 0.67 11.97
C VAL A 30 1.06 0.37 12.27
N GLU A 31 1.36 -0.28 13.42
CA GLU A 31 2.73 -0.62 13.79
C GLU A 31 3.35 -1.66 12.84
N GLU A 32 2.56 -2.65 12.39
CA GLU A 32 2.99 -3.65 11.42
C GLU A 32 3.32 -3.01 10.08
N LEU A 33 2.44 -2.14 9.58
CA LEU A 33 2.65 -1.40 8.33
C LEU A 33 3.89 -0.50 8.44
N ALA A 34 4.06 0.19 9.56
CA ALA A 34 5.23 1.04 9.81
C ALA A 34 6.54 0.22 9.90
N ALA A 35 6.51 -0.97 10.51
CA ALA A 35 7.68 -1.85 10.59
C ALA A 35 8.07 -2.42 9.22
N GLU A 36 7.09 -2.82 8.40
CA GLU A 36 7.33 -3.24 7.02
C GLU A 36 7.88 -2.08 6.17
N LEU A 37 7.31 -0.89 6.28
CA LEU A 37 7.79 0.34 5.62
C LEU A 37 9.24 0.64 5.97
N ARG A 38 9.60 0.62 7.27
CA ARG A 38 10.99 0.81 7.71
C ARG A 38 11.92 -0.23 7.09
N THR A 39 11.49 -1.49 7.00
CA THR A 39 12.28 -2.56 6.38
C THR A 39 12.52 -2.30 4.89
N VAL A 40 11.51 -1.78 4.17
CA VAL A 40 11.66 -1.40 2.76
C VAL A 40 12.60 -0.21 2.62
N VAL A 41 12.40 0.85 3.40
CA VAL A 41 13.26 2.05 3.38
C VAL A 41 14.73 1.68 3.65
N VAL A 42 15.01 0.84 4.65
CA VAL A 42 16.37 0.37 4.96
C VAL A 42 16.97 -0.45 3.82
N LYS A 43 16.19 -1.28 3.13
CA LYS A 43 16.67 -2.03 1.96
C LYS A 43 16.99 -1.09 0.78
N CYS A 44 16.22 -0.02 0.61
CA CYS A 44 16.37 0.94 -0.49
C CYS A 44 17.51 1.95 -0.26
N GLN A 45 17.93 2.19 0.98
CA GLN A 45 19.09 3.06 1.29
C GLN A 45 20.43 2.56 0.70
N GLY A 46 20.50 1.33 0.19
CA GLY A 46 21.66 0.81 -0.53
C GLY A 46 21.67 1.08 -2.04
N GLU A 47 20.59 1.63 -2.62
CA GLU A 47 20.51 1.98 -4.03
C GLU A 47 20.57 3.51 -4.17
N ASP A 48 21.69 4.04 -4.69
CA ASP A 48 22.06 5.47 -4.77
C ASP A 48 21.04 6.39 -5.49
N SER A 49 19.95 5.85 -6.04
CA SER A 49 18.95 6.57 -6.83
C SER A 49 17.53 6.54 -6.25
N MET A 50 17.25 5.81 -5.16
CA MET A 50 15.89 5.68 -4.64
C MET A 50 15.62 6.63 -3.47
N THR A 51 14.62 7.51 -3.64
CA THR A 51 14.17 8.39 -2.55
C THR A 51 13.28 7.63 -1.56
N LEU A 52 13.12 8.18 -0.35
CA LEU A 52 12.19 7.63 0.63
C LEU A 52 10.74 7.60 0.11
N GLU A 53 10.33 8.62 -0.65
CA GLU A 53 9.00 8.68 -1.28
C GLU A 53 8.80 7.56 -2.32
N ASP A 54 9.84 7.24 -3.08
CA ASP A 54 9.79 6.14 -4.06
C ASP A 54 9.70 4.77 -3.37
N ALA A 55 10.44 4.58 -2.27
CA ALA A 55 10.39 3.36 -1.47
C ALA A 55 9.00 3.12 -0.85
N VAL A 56 8.38 4.18 -0.32
CA VAL A 56 7.01 4.14 0.23
C VAL A 56 6.01 3.81 -0.88
N ARG A 57 6.11 4.47 -2.04
CA ARG A 57 5.22 4.22 -3.18
C ARG A 57 5.33 2.80 -3.70
N GLU A 58 6.55 2.25 -3.79
CA GLU A 58 6.76 0.88 -4.24
C GLU A 58 6.23 -0.14 -3.22
N TYR A 59 6.38 0.11 -1.92
CA TYR A 59 5.77 -0.73 -0.88
C TYR A 59 4.26 -0.85 -1.05
N TRP A 60 3.56 0.28 -1.18
CA TRP A 60 2.11 0.28 -1.37
C TRP A 60 1.69 -0.40 -2.66
N ARG A 61 2.47 -0.22 -3.73
CA ARG A 61 2.27 -0.93 -4.99
C ARG A 61 2.44 -2.44 -4.85
N VAL A 62 3.42 -2.92 -4.09
CA VAL A 62 3.64 -4.34 -3.80
C VAL A 62 2.49 -4.93 -2.97
N ILE A 63 1.93 -4.15 -2.04
CA ILE A 63 0.70 -4.52 -1.32
C ILE A 63 -0.52 -4.60 -2.24
N GLY A 64 -0.48 -3.90 -3.37
CA GLY A 64 -1.53 -3.90 -4.38
C GLY A 64 -2.31 -2.59 -4.46
N VAL A 65 -1.85 -1.51 -3.81
CA VAL A 65 -2.38 -0.16 -3.97
C VAL A 65 -1.74 0.48 -5.20
N ARG A 66 -2.48 0.58 -6.29
CA ARG A 66 -1.96 1.13 -7.57
C ARG A 66 -2.08 2.64 -7.66
N ASP A 67 -3.13 3.19 -7.04
CA ASP A 67 -3.44 4.62 -7.06
C ASP A 67 -3.84 5.06 -5.65
N MET A 68 -2.89 5.68 -4.94
CA MET A 68 -3.12 6.20 -3.59
C MET A 68 -4.17 7.30 -3.58
N LYS A 69 -4.19 8.19 -4.58
CA LYS A 69 -5.16 9.30 -4.63
C LYS A 69 -6.57 8.74 -4.73
N LYS A 70 -6.78 7.82 -5.66
CA LYS A 70 -8.09 7.18 -5.84
C LYS A 70 -8.50 6.36 -4.61
N LEU A 71 -7.57 5.69 -3.94
CA LEU A 71 -7.86 4.98 -2.70
C LEU A 71 -8.28 5.93 -1.58
N CYS A 72 -7.63 7.10 -1.46
CA CYS A 72 -8.00 8.12 -0.49
C CYS A 72 -9.35 8.77 -0.76
N GLU A 73 -9.75 8.90 -2.03
CA GLU A 73 -11.08 9.37 -2.43
C GLU A 73 -12.17 8.32 -2.10
N GLU A 74 -11.90 7.03 -2.34
CA GLU A 74 -12.87 5.96 -2.12
C GLU A 74 -12.95 5.53 -0.64
N GLU A 75 -11.84 5.56 0.08
CA GLU A 75 -11.71 5.05 1.46
C GLU A 75 -10.81 5.97 2.31
N PRO A 76 -11.34 7.10 2.79
CA PRO A 76 -10.57 8.08 3.56
C PRO A 76 -10.01 7.52 4.87
N ASP A 77 -10.73 6.61 5.54
CA ASP A 77 -10.26 5.97 6.78
C ASP A 77 -9.01 5.11 6.54
N LEU A 78 -8.97 4.44 5.39
CA LEU A 78 -7.88 3.55 5.01
C LEU A 78 -6.64 4.37 4.61
N CYS A 79 -6.88 5.50 3.93
CA CYS A 79 -5.85 6.48 3.64
C CYS A 79 -5.28 7.16 4.89
N ALA A 80 -6.12 7.49 5.88
CA ALA A 80 -5.66 8.03 7.16
C ALA A 80 -4.73 7.03 7.87
N LYS A 81 -5.10 5.74 7.87
CA LYS A 81 -4.28 4.66 8.43
C LYS A 81 -2.94 4.48 7.70
N MET A 82 -2.94 4.55 6.37
CA MET A 82 -1.71 4.49 5.58
C MET A 82 -0.80 5.68 5.88
N THR A 83 -1.38 6.88 5.91
CA THR A 83 -0.66 8.12 6.28
C THR A 83 -0.06 8.01 7.68
N GLU A 84 -0.80 7.47 8.65
CA GLU A 84 -0.30 7.25 10.00
C GLU A 84 0.88 6.26 10.03
N ALA A 85 0.79 5.17 9.26
CA ALA A 85 1.88 4.20 9.14
C ALA A 85 3.13 4.81 8.48
N GLU A 86 2.95 5.67 7.47
CA GLU A 86 4.05 6.42 6.83
C GLU A 86 4.72 7.38 7.83
N ILE A 87 3.93 8.13 8.59
CA ILE A 87 4.45 9.03 9.64
C ILE A 87 5.19 8.23 10.72
N GLN A 88 4.69 7.07 11.15
CA GLN A 88 5.39 6.23 12.12
C GLN A 88 6.65 5.54 11.56
N ALA A 89 6.73 5.37 10.23
CA ALA A 89 7.89 4.80 9.57
C ALA A 89 9.00 5.84 9.33
N GLN A 90 8.62 7.10 9.10
CA GLN A 90 9.49 8.26 9.05
C GLN A 90 9.76 8.74 10.48
N ILE A 91 10.86 8.25 11.06
CA ILE A 91 11.36 8.55 12.42
C ILE A 91 11.10 10.01 12.85
#